data_AF-A0A835G7X8-F1
#
_entry.id   AF-A0A835G7X8-F1
#
_cell.length_a   1.000
_cell.length_b   1.000
_cell.length_c   1.000
_cell.angle_alpha   90.00
_cell.angle_beta   90.00
_cell.angle_gamma   90.00
#
_symmetry.space_group_name_H-M   'P 1'
#
loop_
_entity.id
_entity.type
_entity.pdbx_description
1 polymer ?
#
loop_
_entity_poly.entity_id
_entity_poly.type
_entity_poly.pdbx_seq_one_letter_code
_entity_poly.pdbx_strand_id
1 'polypeptide(L)'
;MENSIPDDKVTKFNDYFVEQWLEPVNMIEKWCCHKEKHRTTNLVEAWNHRLKNHLGTNPSLLSFLEMVRIDISTYGTAQARLKANNIPVSRRKSSTRKNEKMIADLTEQYENKKISTIMFLEQIRPYVGIRPKK
;
A
#
# COMPACT_ATOMS: atom_id res chain seq x y z
N MET A 1 4.29 12.01 24.50
CA MET A 1 4.49 12.38 23.09
C MET A 1 4.55 13.89 23.07
N GLU A 2 5.75 14.50 23.09
CA GLU A 2 5.87 15.90 23.53
C GLU A 2 6.91 16.70 22.73
N ASN A 3 7.06 16.43 21.42
CA ASN A 3 8.00 17.17 20.57
C ASN A 3 7.53 17.29 19.11
N SER A 4 6.29 17.72 18.87
CA SER A 4 5.89 18.24 17.56
C SER A 4 5.65 19.74 17.66
N ILE A 5 6.34 20.51 16.82
CA ILE A 5 6.07 21.94 16.61
C ILE A 5 4.56 22.09 16.36
N PRO A 6 3.85 22.97 17.07
CA PRO A 6 2.40 23.11 16.94
C PRO A 6 2.08 23.72 15.57
N ASP A 7 1.90 22.85 14.58
CA ASP A 7 1.32 23.18 13.29
C ASP A 7 -0.15 22.79 13.32
N ASP A 8 -1.02 23.79 13.18
CA ASP A 8 -2.48 23.64 13.15
C ASP A 8 -2.91 22.62 12.07
N LYS A 9 -2.17 22.52 10.96
CA LYS A 9 -2.43 21.52 9.91
C LYS A 9 -2.11 20.11 10.36
N VAL A 10 -1.01 19.92 11.10
CA VAL A 10 -0.61 18.62 11.64
C VAL A 10 -1.60 18.17 12.71
N THR A 11 -2.05 19.11 13.55
CA THR A 11 -3.06 18.85 14.57
C THR A 11 -4.37 18.41 13.94
N LYS A 12 -4.92 19.18 12.99
CA LYS A 12 -6.13 18.82 12.24
C LYS A 12 -6.02 17.48 11.50
N PHE A 13 -4.85 17.20 10.93
CA PHE A 13 -4.62 15.90 10.29
C PHE A 13 -4.64 14.76 11.31
N ASN A 14 -3.98 14.92 12.45
CA ASN A 14 -3.96 13.92 13.51
C ASN A 14 -5.37 13.67 14.07
N ASP A 15 -6.14 14.73 14.32
CA ASP A 15 -7.51 14.63 14.83
C ASP A 15 -8.39 13.85 13.85
N TYR A 16 -8.38 14.24 12.56
CA TYR A 16 -9.07 13.50 11.50
C TYR A 16 -8.61 12.03 11.42
N PHE A 17 -7.30 11.78 11.53
CA PHE A 17 -6.75 10.45 11.43
C PHE A 17 -7.22 9.56 12.59
N VAL A 18 -7.24 10.09 13.81
CA VAL A 18 -7.72 9.39 14.99
C VAL A 18 -9.22 9.09 14.86
N GLU A 19 -10.04 10.11 14.63
CA GLU A 19 -11.50 9.98 14.59
C GLU A 19 -12.00 9.06 13.47
N GLN A 20 -11.36 9.11 12.30
CA GLN A 20 -11.84 8.38 11.12
C GLN A 20 -11.18 7.01 10.93
N TRP A 21 -9.96 6.81 11.45
CA TRP A 21 -9.18 5.60 11.15
C TRP A 21 -8.75 4.80 12.37
N LEU A 22 -8.67 5.40 13.57
CA LEU A 22 -8.25 4.68 14.78
C LEU A 22 -9.41 4.38 15.73
N GLU A 23 -10.33 5.32 15.93
CA GLU A 23 -11.47 5.17 16.85
C GLU A 23 -12.59 4.25 16.34
N PRO A 24 -12.92 4.20 15.03
CA PRO A 24 -14.00 3.33 14.59
C PRO A 24 -13.66 1.85 14.83
N VAL A 25 -14.62 1.12 15.42
CA VAL A 25 -14.45 -0.28 15.78
C VAL A 25 -14.12 -1.10 14.53
N ASN A 26 -13.07 -1.94 14.63
CA ASN A 26 -12.52 -2.78 13.56
C ASN A 26 -11.86 -2.00 12.40
N MET A 27 -11.62 -0.68 12.50
CA MET A 27 -10.86 0.02 11.45
C MET A 27 -9.37 -0.28 11.48
N ILE A 28 -8.76 -0.41 12.66
CA ILE A 28 -7.33 -0.74 12.79
C ILE A 28 -7.00 -2.07 12.07
N GLU A 29 -7.86 -3.08 12.22
CA GLU A 29 -7.69 -4.39 11.56
C GLU A 29 -7.86 -4.32 10.04
N LYS A 30 -8.75 -3.43 9.55
CA LYS A 30 -8.98 -3.21 8.12
C LYS A 30 -7.89 -2.36 7.47
N TRP A 31 -7.34 -1.41 8.21
CA TRP A 31 -6.34 -0.45 7.77
C TRP A 31 -4.92 -1.04 7.82
N CYS A 32 -4.60 -1.76 8.91
CA CYS A 32 -3.28 -2.31 9.15
C CYS A 32 -3.29 -3.82 8.88
N CYS A 33 -2.98 -4.21 7.64
CA CYS A 33 -2.76 -5.62 7.29
C CYS A 33 -1.35 -6.06 7.73
N HIS A 34 -1.03 -5.90 9.03
CA HIS A 34 0.23 -6.36 9.60
C HIS A 34 0.37 -7.87 9.40
N LYS A 35 1.54 -8.33 8.95
CA LYS A 35 1.82 -9.73 8.56
C LYS A 35 1.12 -10.25 7.28
N GLU A 36 0.37 -9.41 6.57
CA GLU A 36 -0.17 -9.75 5.25
C GLU A 36 0.80 -9.35 4.13
N LYS A 37 1.11 -10.30 3.24
CA LYS A 37 2.03 -10.08 2.10
C LYS A 37 1.42 -9.19 1.01
N HIS A 38 0.09 -9.11 0.96
CA HIS A 38 -0.65 -8.38 -0.04
C HIS A 38 -1.27 -7.14 0.62
N ARG A 39 -0.64 -5.98 0.45
CA ARG A 39 -1.31 -4.71 0.77
C ARG A 39 -2.52 -4.58 -0.16
N THR A 40 -3.70 -4.61 0.43
CA THR A 40 -5.00 -4.54 -0.24
C THR A 40 -5.15 -3.28 -1.11
N THR A 41 -4.44 -2.19 -0.76
CA THR A 41 -4.48 -0.94 -1.53
C THR A 41 -3.81 -1.05 -2.90
N ASN A 42 -2.82 -1.93 -3.11
CA ASN A 42 -2.09 -2.00 -4.39
C ASN A 42 -3.00 -2.38 -5.57
N LEU A 43 -3.97 -3.28 -5.34
CA LEU A 43 -4.91 -3.69 -6.38
C LEU A 43 -5.89 -2.56 -6.72
N VAL A 44 -6.39 -1.87 -5.70
CA VAL A 44 -7.31 -0.73 -5.86
C VAL A 44 -6.60 0.46 -6.49
N GLU A 45 -5.39 0.77 -6.06
CA GLU A 45 -4.54 1.82 -6.63
C GLU A 45 -4.20 1.51 -8.10
N ALA A 46 -3.80 0.28 -8.40
CA ALA A 46 -3.54 -0.14 -9.77
C ALA A 46 -4.80 -0.06 -10.64
N TRP A 47 -5.96 -0.45 -10.11
CA TRP A 47 -7.24 -0.33 -10.81
C TRP A 47 -7.60 1.14 -11.07
N ASN A 48 -7.57 1.99 -10.04
CA ASN A 48 -7.81 3.43 -10.16
C ASN A 48 -6.85 4.11 -11.14
N HIS A 49 -5.58 3.72 -11.15
CA HIS A 49 -4.59 4.23 -12.10
C HIS A 49 -4.93 3.82 -13.54
N ARG A 50 -5.32 2.55 -13.78
CA ARG A 50 -5.78 2.11 -15.11
C ARG A 50 -7.03 2.87 -15.55
N LEU A 51 -7.96 3.07 -14.62
CA LEU A 51 -9.20 3.83 -14.79
C LEU A 51 -8.88 5.25 -15.26
N LYS A 52 -8.04 5.96 -14.51
CA LYS A 52 -7.59 7.32 -14.84
C LYS A 52 -6.91 7.39 -16.20
N ASN A 53 -6.07 6.42 -16.55
CA ASN A 53 -5.35 6.43 -17.83
C ASN A 53 -6.27 6.14 -19.03
N HIS A 54 -7.30 5.32 -18.88
CA HIS A 54 -8.24 5.02 -19.96
C HIS A 54 -9.32 6.08 -20.10
N LEU A 55 -9.81 6.62 -18.99
CA LEU A 55 -10.96 7.54 -18.98
C LEU A 55 -10.58 9.01 -19.05
N GLY A 56 -9.35 9.37 -18.65
CA GLY A 56 -8.95 10.76 -18.53
C GLY A 56 -9.75 11.52 -17.46
N THR A 57 -9.84 12.83 -17.63
CA THR A 57 -10.62 13.72 -16.76
C THR A 57 -12.05 13.86 -17.27
N ASN A 58 -13.05 13.69 -16.39
CA ASN A 58 -14.49 13.81 -16.67
C ASN A 58 -15.03 12.86 -17.76
N PRO A 59 -14.92 11.54 -17.56
CA PRO A 59 -15.45 10.58 -18.53
C PRO A 59 -16.98 10.61 -18.62
N SER A 60 -17.47 10.29 -19.81
CA SER A 60 -18.89 9.98 -19.99
C SER A 60 -19.23 8.61 -19.38
N LEU A 61 -20.51 8.40 -19.02
CA LEU A 61 -20.98 7.11 -18.54
C LEU A 61 -20.72 5.98 -19.56
N LEU A 62 -20.87 6.25 -20.85
CA LEU A 62 -20.61 5.27 -21.91
C LEU A 62 -19.14 4.85 -21.94
N SER A 63 -18.23 5.83 -21.86
CA SER A 63 -16.78 5.57 -21.81
C SER A 63 -16.41 4.74 -20.58
N PHE A 64 -17.03 5.03 -19.43
CA PHE A 64 -16.86 4.24 -18.21
C PHE A 64 -17.31 2.78 -18.41
N LEU A 65 -18.52 2.56 -18.97
CA LEU A 65 -19.04 1.22 -19.22
C LEU A 65 -18.19 0.42 -20.21
N GLU A 66 -17.65 1.08 -21.23
CA GLU A 66 -16.74 0.46 -22.20
C GLU A 66 -15.42 0.02 -21.54
N MET A 67 -14.83 0.87 -20.71
CA MET A 67 -13.63 0.52 -19.95
C MET A 67 -13.88 -0.67 -19.01
N VAL A 68 -15.02 -0.70 -18.31
CA VAL A 68 -15.39 -1.83 -17.45
C VAL A 68 -15.48 -3.14 -18.25
N ARG A 69 -16.06 -3.11 -19.47
CA ARG A 69 -16.09 -4.28 -20.35
C ARG A 69 -14.69 -4.78 -20.71
N ILE A 70 -13.78 -3.86 -21.07
CA ILE A 70 -12.38 -4.18 -21.39
C ILE A 70 -11.66 -4.79 -20.17
N ASP A 71 -11.86 -4.22 -18.98
CA ASP A 71 -11.25 -4.71 -17.74
C ASP A 71 -11.76 -6.13 -17.41
N ILE A 72 -13.07 -6.39 -17.54
CA ILE A 72 -13.64 -7.74 -17.38
C ILE A 72 -12.99 -8.75 -18.35
N SER A 73 -12.88 -8.40 -19.64
CA SER A 73 -12.27 -9.28 -20.64
C SER A 73 -10.79 -9.56 -20.38
N THR A 74 -10.03 -8.55 -19.91
CA THR A 74 -8.61 -8.71 -19.56
C THR A 74 -8.43 -9.58 -18.31
N TYR A 75 -9.26 -9.42 -17.28
CA TYR A 75 -9.24 -10.30 -16.11
C TYR A 75 -9.61 -11.75 -16.48
N GLY A 76 -10.63 -11.95 -17.31
CA GLY A 76 -11.00 -13.29 -17.81
C GLY A 76 -9.85 -13.97 -18.55
N THR A 77 -9.17 -13.23 -19.42
CA THR A 77 -8.00 -13.73 -20.16
C THR A 77 -6.82 -14.06 -19.23
N ALA A 78 -6.55 -13.20 -18.23
CA ALA A 78 -5.50 -13.42 -17.25
C ALA A 78 -5.77 -14.67 -16.40
N GLN A 79 -7.03 -14.88 -15.97
CA GLN A 79 -7.44 -16.09 -15.26
C GLN A 79 -7.31 -17.34 -16.12
N ALA A 80 -7.69 -17.29 -17.40
CA ALA A 80 -7.53 -18.40 -18.33
C ALA A 80 -6.05 -18.77 -18.52
N ARG A 81 -5.17 -17.77 -18.66
CA ARG A 81 -3.71 -17.98 -18.75
C ARG A 81 -3.13 -18.56 -17.45
N LEU A 82 -3.63 -18.14 -16.30
CA LEU A 82 -3.25 -18.70 -15.00
C LEU A 82 -3.60 -20.19 -14.91
N LYS A 83 -4.85 -20.54 -15.26
CA LYS A 83 -5.30 -21.93 -15.29
C LYS A 83 -4.49 -22.79 -16.26
N ALA A 84 -4.02 -22.20 -17.36
CA ALA A 84 -3.16 -22.86 -18.34
C ALA A 84 -1.68 -22.93 -17.93
N ASN A 85 -1.29 -22.52 -16.71
CA ASN A 85 0.11 -22.39 -16.24
C ASN A 85 1.02 -21.57 -17.17
N ASN A 86 0.45 -20.73 -18.04
CA ASN A 86 1.15 -19.96 -19.06
C ASN A 86 1.50 -18.53 -18.61
N ILE A 87 1.56 -18.29 -17.30
CA ILE A 87 1.96 -16.97 -16.78
C ILE A 87 3.46 -16.99 -16.52
N PRO A 88 4.27 -16.20 -17.26
CA PRO A 88 5.64 -15.97 -16.88
C PRO A 88 5.65 -15.22 -15.55
N VAL A 89 5.98 -15.93 -14.46
CA VAL A 89 6.20 -15.30 -13.17
C VAL A 89 7.45 -14.44 -13.30
N SER A 90 7.25 -13.13 -13.44
CA SER A 90 8.35 -12.17 -13.45
C SER A 90 9.15 -12.33 -12.18
N ARG A 91 10.44 -12.68 -12.31
CA ARG A 91 11.32 -12.85 -11.15
C ARG A 91 11.43 -11.51 -10.44
N ARG A 92 11.02 -11.48 -9.16
CA ARG A 92 11.24 -10.31 -8.29
C ARG A 92 12.70 -9.88 -8.35
N LYS A 93 12.94 -8.58 -8.50
CA LYS A 93 14.28 -7.98 -8.46
C LYS A 93 15.00 -8.39 -7.17
N SER A 94 16.30 -8.67 -7.26
CA SER A 94 17.10 -9.11 -6.10
C SER A 94 17.12 -8.07 -4.98
N SER A 95 17.13 -6.78 -5.32
CA SER A 95 17.05 -5.66 -4.37
C SER A 95 15.76 -5.67 -3.55
N THR A 96 14.61 -5.91 -4.18
CA THR A 96 13.32 -6.00 -3.50
C THR A 96 13.32 -7.13 -2.46
N ARG A 97 13.87 -8.30 -2.82
CA ARG A 97 13.95 -9.45 -1.90
C ARG A 97 14.83 -9.14 -0.68
N LYS A 98 15.97 -8.49 -0.90
CA LYS A 98 16.88 -8.08 0.19
C LYS A 98 16.20 -7.09 1.13
N ASN A 99 15.50 -6.09 0.59
CA ASN A 99 14.78 -5.11 1.39
C ASN A 99 13.64 -5.75 2.19
N GLU A 100 12.84 -6.62 1.57
CA GLU A 100 11.78 -7.36 2.26
C GLU A 100 12.34 -8.19 3.43
N LYS A 101 13.48 -8.85 3.22
CA LYS A 101 14.16 -9.61 4.29
C LYS A 101 14.61 -8.71 5.44
N MET A 102 15.29 -7.60 5.17
CA MET A 102 15.74 -6.70 6.25
C MET A 102 14.58 -6.07 7.01
N ILE A 103 13.48 -5.72 6.32
CA ILE A 103 12.26 -5.23 6.98
C ILE A 103 11.70 -6.30 7.92
N ALA A 104 11.64 -7.56 7.49
CA ALA A 104 11.17 -8.66 8.33
C ALA A 104 12.06 -8.86 9.56
N ASP A 105 13.39 -8.91 9.36
CA ASP A 105 14.37 -9.10 10.43
C ASP A 105 14.32 -7.96 11.47
N LEU A 106 14.15 -6.71 11.02
CA LEU A 106 13.99 -5.54 11.92
C LEU A 106 12.65 -5.58 12.67
N THR A 107 11.58 -5.99 11.98
CA THR A 107 10.25 -6.12 12.60
C THR A 107 10.27 -7.17 13.69
N GLU A 108 10.91 -8.31 13.46
CA GLU A 108 11.07 -9.37 14.46
C GLU A 108 11.88 -8.88 15.67
N GLN A 109 12.96 -8.12 15.47
CA GLN A 109 13.74 -7.56 16.56
C GLN A 109 12.92 -6.57 17.40
N TYR A 110 12.08 -5.77 16.75
CA TYR A 110 11.19 -4.83 17.43
C TYR A 110 10.08 -5.55 18.21
N GLU A 111 9.40 -6.53 17.59
CA GLU A 111 8.37 -7.35 18.25
C GLU A 111 8.94 -8.07 19.50
N ASN A 112 10.19 -8.53 19.42
CA ASN A 112 10.91 -9.16 20.53
C ASN A 112 11.53 -8.16 21.53
N LYS A 113 11.23 -6.86 21.40
CA LYS A 113 11.75 -5.77 22.26
C LYS A 113 13.28 -5.69 22.33
N LYS A 114 14.00 -6.23 21.34
CA LYS A 114 15.46 -6.16 21.24
C LYS A 114 15.96 -4.78 20.82
N ILE A 115 15.10 -4.02 20.15
CA ILE A 115 15.37 -2.65 19.69
C ILE A 115 14.23 -1.73 20.13
N SER A 116 14.56 -0.47 20.41
CA SER A 116 13.57 0.55 20.75
C SER A 116 12.80 1.03 19.52
N THR A 117 11.63 1.63 19.72
CA THR A 117 10.82 2.22 18.63
C THR A 117 11.63 3.24 17.80
N ILE A 118 12.44 4.07 18.45
CA ILE A 118 13.27 5.08 17.76
C ILE A 118 14.31 4.38 16.88
N MET A 119 15.04 3.39 17.43
CA MET A 119 16.04 2.63 16.67
C MET A 119 15.41 1.89 15.49
N PHE A 120 14.23 1.30 15.68
CA PHE A 120 13.49 0.64 14.61
C PHE A 120 13.14 1.62 13.47
N LEU A 121 12.61 2.80 13.81
CA LEU A 121 12.24 3.82 12.82
C LEU A 121 13.46 4.35 12.04
N GLU A 122 14.60 4.54 12.69
CA GLU A 122 15.83 4.96 12.01
C GLU A 122 16.37 3.89 11.07
N GLN A 123 16.40 2.64 11.52
CA GLN A 123 16.95 1.52 10.75
C GLN A 123 16.05 1.09 9.59
N ILE A 124 14.72 1.23 9.72
CA ILE A 124 13.78 0.86 8.67
C ILE A 124 13.68 1.94 7.57
N ARG A 125 13.93 3.21 7.90
CA ARG A 125 13.85 4.39 7.00
C ARG A 125 14.43 4.19 5.60
N PRO A 126 15.66 3.67 5.39
CA PRO A 126 16.23 3.48 4.05
C PRO A 126 15.46 2.49 3.18
N TYR A 127 14.66 1.60 3.77
CA TYR A 127 13.95 0.52 3.07
C TYR A 127 12.48 0.85 2.74
N VAL A 128 11.83 1.75 3.49
CA VAL A 128 10.39 2.08 3.34
C VAL A 128 10.09 3.27 2.43
N GLY A 129 11.12 3.90 1.85
CA GLY A 129 10.92 4.95 0.85
C GLY A 129 10.40 6.29 1.39
N ILE A 130 10.42 6.52 2.70
CA ILE A 130 10.15 7.84 3.30
C ILE A 130 11.36 8.74 3.04
N ARG A 131 11.50 9.22 1.81
CA ARG A 131 12.39 10.34 1.49
C ARG A 131 11.58 11.62 1.67
N PRO A 132 11.99 12.55 2.55
CA PRO A 132 11.42 13.89 2.50
C PRO A 132 11.65 14.41 1.07
N LYS A 133 10.58 14.85 0.41
CA LYS A 133 10.73 15.64 -0.81
C LYS A 133 11.55 16.88 -0.43
N LYS A 134 12.64 17.10 -1.15
CA LYS A 134 13.36 18.38 -1.12
C LYS A 134 12.45 19.48 -1.64
#